data_AF-A0A8X7NQM5-F1
#
_entry.id   AF-A0A8X7NQM5-F1
#
_cell.length_a   1.000
_cell.length_b   1.000
_cell.length_c   1.000
_cell.angle_alpha   90.00
_cell.angle_beta   90.00
_cell.angle_gamma   90.00
#
_symmetry.space_group_name_H-M   'P 1'
#
loop_
_entity.id
_entity.type
_entity.pdbx_description
1 polymer ?
#
loop_
_entity_poly.entity_id
_entity_poly.type
_entity_poly.pdbx_seq_one_letter_code
_entity_poly.pdbx_strand_id
1 'polypeptide(L)'
;MSIANTLKEFFSLSALDSRLDPTRSKDKHQQTIKKGAKPSRWGSLEFKFYYIIFIIAVPLMFKAAMDASNETNPNYPRFERLLSKGWILGRKVDNSDQQYRFFRDNLLLLGLLGVIHVTLRKVLTPLLSIRKRTYFDLVFGIVFLMGAHGVNVIKICFHLGLNYIIGRYITDKKVAIWATWIYGVSTLFLNDWYGMHKYGIPLLDSSFKGIIERWDVFYNFSLLRMISYNLDYIEREHALRKPDAKGGSLIDLNDRERLTAPLPIEDYKVFNYLAYVLYTPLFIAGPILTFNDYMYQSNYQQAASVRDKKRIFIYFLRFVFCLLVMEFVLHFMYVVAVSKTKAWDGDTPFQISMLGLFNLNIIWLKLLIPWRLFRLWSLLDGIDPPENMIRCMDNNFSALAFWRAWHRSFNRWVIRYIYVPMGGGGSYRLLNSLLVFSFVAIWHDIELRLLMWGWLIVLFLIPELVASMVFKKYDQQWWYRYLCGLGAVVNIWMMMIANLVGFCLGKDGTIQLICEMFKSVSGVTFFIVSSFTLFVGSQVMFELREGEKRSGIDVRC
;
A
#
# COMPACT_ATOMS: atom_id res chain seq x y z
N MET A 1 2.46 -33.03 -8.58
CA MET A 1 2.61 -31.65 -9.08
C MET A 1 4.10 -31.32 -9.00
N SER A 2 4.76 -30.88 -10.08
CA SER A 2 6.19 -30.55 -10.03
C SER A 2 6.46 -29.40 -9.03
N ILE A 3 7.60 -29.42 -8.34
CA ILE A 3 8.04 -28.35 -7.42
C ILE A 3 7.95 -26.97 -8.10
N ALA A 4 8.28 -26.90 -9.39
CA ALA A 4 8.19 -25.68 -10.18
C ALA A 4 6.75 -25.13 -10.28
N ASN A 5 5.75 -26.01 -10.38
CA ASN A 5 4.34 -25.59 -10.43
C ASN A 5 3.87 -25.07 -9.07
N THR A 6 4.31 -25.70 -7.97
CA THR A 6 4.00 -25.23 -6.62
C THR A 6 4.63 -23.87 -6.33
N LEU A 7 5.89 -23.66 -6.73
CA LEU A 7 6.55 -22.36 -6.63
C LEU A 7 5.84 -21.29 -7.48
N LYS A 8 5.43 -21.65 -8.70
CA LYS A 8 4.68 -20.74 -9.58
C LYS A 8 3.34 -20.35 -8.97
N GLU A 9 2.61 -21.28 -8.37
CA GLU A 9 1.36 -21.01 -7.65
C GLU A 9 1.61 -20.13 -6.41
N PHE A 10 2.68 -20.39 -5.66
CA PHE A 10 3.03 -19.60 -4.48
C PHE A 10 3.29 -18.12 -4.78
N PHE A 11 3.98 -17.82 -5.89
CA PHE A 11 4.29 -16.46 -6.30
C PHE A 11 3.23 -15.82 -7.22
N SER A 12 2.13 -16.51 -7.52
CA SER A 12 1.10 -15.97 -8.41
C SER A 12 0.34 -14.79 -7.77
N LEU A 13 -0.24 -13.95 -8.63
CA LEU A 13 -1.18 -12.90 -8.21
C LEU A 13 -2.46 -13.51 -7.62
N SER A 14 -2.91 -14.64 -8.16
CA SER A 14 -4.09 -15.36 -7.67
C SER A 14 -3.95 -15.84 -6.23
N ALA A 15 -2.77 -16.35 -5.84
CA ALA A 15 -2.50 -16.74 -4.46
C ALA A 15 -2.47 -15.54 -3.50
N LEU A 16 -2.30 -14.32 -4.03
CA LEU A 16 -2.23 -13.09 -3.23
C LEU A 16 -3.62 -12.55 -2.90
N ASP A 17 -4.47 -12.38 -3.92
CA ASP A 17 -5.81 -11.79 -3.80
C ASP A 17 -6.76 -12.42 -4.83
N SER A 18 -7.93 -12.89 -4.39
CA SER A 18 -8.87 -13.65 -5.23
C SER A 18 -9.48 -12.76 -6.31
N ARG A 19 -9.46 -11.44 -6.07
CA ARG A 19 -9.86 -10.42 -7.04
C ARG A 19 -8.98 -10.41 -8.29
N LEU A 20 -7.82 -11.06 -8.23
CA LEU A 20 -6.85 -11.13 -9.32
C LEU A 20 -6.90 -12.49 -10.03
N ASP A 21 -7.73 -13.42 -9.55
CA ASP A 21 -7.98 -14.67 -10.26
C ASP A 21 -8.63 -14.38 -11.62
N PRO A 22 -8.22 -15.06 -12.70
CA PRO A 22 -9.03 -15.09 -13.89
C PRO A 22 -10.37 -15.74 -13.52
N THR A 23 -11.47 -14.99 -13.63
CA THR A 23 -12.82 -15.52 -13.47
C THR A 23 -12.99 -16.80 -14.30
N ARG A 24 -13.61 -17.84 -13.72
CA ARG A 24 -13.86 -19.11 -14.43
C ARG A 24 -14.96 -18.99 -15.49
N SER A 25 -15.70 -17.89 -15.49
CA SER A 25 -16.73 -17.58 -16.49
C SER A 25 -16.07 -17.21 -17.82
N LYS A 26 -16.65 -17.65 -18.95
CA LYS A 26 -16.23 -17.26 -20.30
C LYS A 26 -16.60 -15.80 -20.60
N ASP A 27 -16.14 -14.85 -19.79
CA ASP A 27 -16.42 -13.43 -19.99
C ASP A 27 -15.79 -12.96 -21.31
N LYS A 28 -16.58 -12.24 -22.13
CA LYS A 28 -16.11 -11.59 -23.37
C LYS A 28 -14.88 -10.73 -23.11
N HIS A 29 -14.78 -10.10 -21.94
CA HIS A 29 -13.63 -9.28 -21.57
C HIS A 29 -12.34 -10.10 -21.49
N GLN A 30 -12.38 -11.26 -20.83
CA GLN A 30 -11.23 -12.16 -20.72
C GLN A 30 -10.85 -12.79 -22.05
N GLN A 31 -11.84 -13.19 -22.84
CA GLN A 31 -11.59 -13.70 -24.19
C GLN A 31 -10.89 -12.64 -25.04
N THR A 32 -11.27 -11.36 -24.89
CA THR A 32 -10.61 -10.23 -25.55
C THR A 32 -9.17 -10.05 -25.06
N ILE A 33 -8.93 -10.10 -23.75
CA ILE A 33 -7.57 -10.01 -23.17
C ILE A 33 -6.68 -11.13 -23.73
N LYS A 34 -7.19 -12.37 -23.71
CA LYS A 34 -6.43 -13.54 -24.17
C LYS A 34 -6.17 -13.49 -25.67
N LYS A 35 -7.16 -13.05 -26.48
CA LYS A 35 -7.03 -12.87 -27.92
C LYS A 35 -6.07 -11.73 -28.29
N GLY A 36 -5.99 -10.69 -27.47
CA GLY A 36 -5.08 -9.55 -27.65
C GLY A 36 -3.65 -9.78 -27.13
N ALA A 37 -3.37 -10.92 -26.49
CA ALA A 37 -2.06 -11.22 -25.94
C ALA A 37 -1.08 -11.69 -27.03
N LYS A 38 0.14 -11.15 -27.03
CA LYS A 38 1.18 -11.54 -28.01
C LYS A 38 1.75 -12.93 -27.66
N PRO A 39 2.27 -13.70 -28.65
CA PRO A 39 2.97 -14.96 -28.38
C PRO A 39 4.15 -14.78 -27.43
N SER A 40 4.49 -15.83 -26.68
CA SER A 40 5.56 -15.72 -25.68
C SER A 40 6.93 -15.55 -26.33
N ARG A 41 7.73 -14.66 -25.74
CA ARG A 41 9.07 -14.33 -26.21
C ARG A 41 10.19 -14.92 -25.36
N TRP A 42 9.89 -15.61 -24.26
CA TRP A 42 10.91 -16.18 -23.37
C TRP A 42 11.94 -17.07 -24.07
N GLY A 43 11.55 -17.75 -25.16
CA GLY A 43 12.43 -18.61 -25.96
C GLY A 43 13.24 -17.89 -27.06
N SER A 44 13.02 -16.60 -27.28
CA SER A 44 13.70 -15.85 -28.35
C SER A 44 15.18 -15.59 -28.02
N LEU A 45 16.00 -15.36 -29.05
CA LEU A 45 17.41 -14.98 -28.87
C LEU A 45 17.56 -13.69 -28.06
N GLU A 46 16.65 -12.73 -28.27
CA GLU A 46 16.59 -11.48 -27.52
C GLU A 46 16.43 -11.73 -26.01
N PHE A 47 15.48 -12.58 -25.60
CA PHE A 47 15.25 -12.87 -24.18
C PHE A 47 16.34 -13.73 -23.56
N LYS A 48 16.96 -14.63 -24.34
CA LYS A 48 18.17 -15.36 -23.92
C LYS A 48 19.31 -14.39 -23.60
N PHE A 49 19.52 -13.37 -24.43
CA PHE A 49 20.48 -12.31 -24.15
C PHE A 49 20.11 -11.50 -22.90
N TYR A 50 18.84 -11.15 -22.72
CA TYR A 50 18.37 -10.48 -21.49
C TYR A 50 18.60 -11.32 -20.23
N TYR A 51 18.44 -12.64 -20.29
CA TYR A 51 18.76 -13.51 -19.16
C TYR A 51 20.24 -13.47 -18.77
N ILE A 52 21.16 -13.42 -19.73
CA ILE A 52 22.61 -13.28 -19.46
C ILE A 52 22.86 -11.99 -18.68
N ILE A 53 22.25 -10.88 -19.11
CA ILE A 53 22.37 -9.59 -18.41
C ILE A 53 21.83 -9.71 -16.99
N PHE A 54 20.66 -10.32 -16.78
CA PHE A 54 20.10 -10.51 -15.44
C PHE A 54 20.99 -11.34 -14.52
N ILE A 55 21.57 -12.43 -15.03
CA ILE A 55 22.47 -13.32 -14.28
C ILE A 55 23.74 -12.59 -13.83
N ILE A 56 24.17 -11.56 -14.56
CA ILE A 56 25.35 -10.75 -14.21
C ILE A 56 24.96 -9.56 -13.33
N ALA A 57 23.99 -8.75 -13.78
CA ALA A 57 23.63 -7.49 -13.17
C ALA A 57 23.05 -7.67 -11.77
N VAL A 58 22.10 -8.61 -11.57
CA VAL A 58 21.43 -8.78 -10.28
C VAL A 58 22.43 -9.15 -9.18
N PRO A 59 23.30 -10.16 -9.32
CA PRO A 59 24.31 -10.45 -8.31
C PRO A 59 25.26 -9.28 -8.04
N LEU A 60 25.67 -8.53 -9.07
CA LEU A 60 26.51 -7.34 -8.91
C LEU A 60 25.82 -6.23 -8.12
N MET A 61 24.51 -6.02 -8.31
CA MET A 61 23.73 -5.06 -7.54
C MET A 61 23.73 -5.40 -6.05
N PHE A 62 23.45 -6.66 -5.70
CA PHE A 62 23.51 -7.14 -4.31
C PHE A 62 24.92 -7.02 -3.73
N LYS A 63 25.94 -7.47 -4.47
CA LYS A 63 27.34 -7.38 -4.04
C LYS A 63 27.75 -5.94 -3.76
N ALA A 64 27.43 -5.00 -4.66
CA ALA A 64 27.77 -3.59 -4.48
C ALA A 64 27.07 -2.98 -3.26
N ALA A 65 25.81 -3.31 -3.00
CA ALA A 65 25.11 -2.88 -1.79
C ALA A 65 25.75 -3.45 -0.52
N MET A 66 26.13 -4.74 -0.54
CA MET A 66 26.83 -5.38 0.57
C MET A 66 28.20 -4.73 0.81
N ASP A 67 29.02 -4.55 -0.23
CA ASP A 67 30.34 -3.92 -0.13
C ASP A 67 30.24 -2.47 0.39
N ALA A 68 29.18 -1.75 0.02
CA ALA A 68 28.92 -0.38 0.45
C ALA A 68 28.36 -0.27 1.89
N SER A 69 27.96 -1.38 2.52
CA SER A 69 27.27 -1.32 3.81
C SER A 69 27.63 -2.41 4.82
N ASN A 70 28.64 -3.24 4.56
CA ASN A 70 29.05 -4.32 5.47
C ASN A 70 30.15 -3.85 6.45
N GLU A 71 30.63 -4.79 7.28
CA GLU A 71 31.67 -4.56 8.30
C GLU A 71 33.05 -4.25 7.72
N THR A 72 33.29 -4.59 6.45
CA THR A 72 34.57 -4.33 5.77
C THR A 72 34.63 -2.93 5.14
N ASN A 73 33.51 -2.21 5.12
CA ASN A 73 33.46 -0.87 4.53
C ASN A 73 34.28 0.13 5.38
N PRO A 74 35.12 1.00 4.77
CA PRO A 74 35.90 2.00 5.50
C PRO A 74 35.06 2.93 6.37
N ASN A 75 33.81 3.19 5.99
CA ASN A 75 32.86 4.04 6.71
C ASN A 75 32.13 3.31 7.85
N TYR A 76 32.36 2.00 8.08
CA TYR A 76 31.68 1.19 9.09
C TYR A 76 31.62 1.82 10.49
N PRO A 77 32.72 2.40 11.04
CA PRO A 77 32.70 3.01 12.37
C PRO A 77 31.65 4.13 12.54
N ARG A 78 31.20 4.76 11.44
CA ARG A 78 30.19 5.84 11.49
C ARG A 78 28.79 5.34 11.76
N PHE A 79 28.44 4.14 11.27
CA PHE A 79 27.09 3.60 11.33
C PHE A 79 26.96 2.36 12.22
N GLU A 80 28.08 1.76 12.65
CA GLU A 80 28.10 0.60 13.54
C GLU A 80 27.22 0.78 14.79
N ARG A 81 27.23 1.98 15.39
CA ARG A 81 26.45 2.31 16.60
C ARG A 81 24.93 2.19 16.43
N LEU A 82 24.44 2.19 15.19
CA LEU A 82 23.02 2.03 14.88
C LEU A 82 22.61 0.56 14.70
N LEU A 83 23.60 -0.34 14.60
CA LEU A 83 23.38 -1.77 14.41
C LEU A 83 23.09 -2.45 15.75
N SER A 84 22.20 -3.42 15.72
CA SER A 84 21.82 -4.22 16.88
C SER A 84 22.41 -5.62 16.79
N LYS A 85 22.40 -6.36 17.91
CA LYS A 85 22.77 -7.78 17.92
C LYS A 85 21.78 -8.56 17.03
N GLY A 86 22.31 -9.20 15.99
CA GLY A 86 21.53 -10.06 15.09
C GLY A 86 21.52 -11.52 15.55
N TRP A 87 20.75 -12.34 14.84
CA TRP A 87 20.57 -13.77 15.13
C TRP A 87 21.03 -14.69 13.99
N ILE A 88 21.28 -14.13 12.80
CA ILE A 88 21.75 -14.89 11.63
C ILE A 88 23.28 -14.92 11.62
N LEU A 89 23.87 -16.12 11.77
CA LEU A 89 25.31 -16.38 11.57
C LEU A 89 26.24 -15.45 12.37
N GLY A 90 25.81 -15.00 13.56
CA GLY A 90 26.59 -14.07 14.39
C GLY A 90 26.72 -12.65 13.84
N ARG A 91 26.06 -12.32 12.72
CA ARG A 91 26.06 -10.98 12.12
C ARG A 91 25.22 -10.01 12.95
N LYS A 92 25.53 -8.72 12.83
CA LYS A 92 24.64 -7.66 13.35
C LYS A 92 23.41 -7.53 12.45
N VAL A 93 22.41 -6.80 12.93
CA VAL A 93 21.21 -6.48 12.16
C VAL A 93 21.00 -4.98 12.11
N ASP A 94 20.71 -4.47 10.92
CA ASP A 94 20.30 -3.08 10.72
C ASP A 94 18.84 -2.88 11.16
N ASN A 95 18.64 -2.77 12.46
CA ASN A 95 17.35 -2.43 13.04
C ASN A 95 17.18 -0.90 13.14
N SER A 96 17.83 -0.10 12.30
CA SER A 96 17.93 1.35 12.49
C SER A 96 16.65 2.12 12.13
N ASP A 97 15.76 1.59 11.27
CA ASP A 97 14.45 2.19 10.95
C ASP A 97 13.50 2.10 12.17
N GLN A 98 13.01 3.24 12.66
CA GLN A 98 12.20 3.30 13.88
C GLN A 98 10.82 2.66 13.71
N GLN A 99 10.20 2.82 12.54
CA GLN A 99 8.86 2.30 12.26
C GLN A 99 8.89 0.77 12.16
N TYR A 100 9.86 0.24 11.42
CA TYR A 100 10.02 -1.20 11.29
C TYR A 100 10.49 -1.84 12.60
N ARG A 101 11.41 -1.20 13.34
CA ARG A 101 11.83 -1.65 14.67
C ARG A 101 10.64 -1.81 15.61
N PHE A 102 9.80 -0.78 15.72
CA PHE A 102 8.61 -0.84 16.57
C PHE A 102 7.71 -2.02 16.21
N PHE A 103 7.46 -2.26 14.93
CA PHE A 103 6.69 -3.42 14.47
C PHE A 103 7.38 -4.75 14.79
N ARG A 104 8.67 -4.87 14.48
CA ARG A 104 9.49 -6.07 14.66
C ARG A 104 9.55 -6.49 16.12
N ASP A 105 9.79 -5.54 17.02
CA ASP A 105 9.91 -5.77 18.46
C ASP A 105 8.55 -6.16 19.09
N ASN A 106 7.43 -5.72 18.50
CA ASN A 106 6.08 -6.03 18.96
C ASN A 106 5.37 -7.12 18.15
N LEU A 107 6.06 -7.78 17.22
CA LEU A 107 5.44 -8.72 16.28
C LEU A 107 4.74 -9.89 16.99
N LEU A 108 5.37 -10.45 18.02
CA LEU A 108 4.79 -11.55 18.80
C LEU A 108 3.53 -11.11 19.55
N LEU A 109 3.55 -9.91 20.14
CA LEU A 109 2.40 -9.34 20.84
C LEU A 109 1.22 -9.13 19.87
N LEU A 110 1.48 -8.56 18.69
CA LEU A 110 0.48 -8.36 17.65
C LEU A 110 -0.09 -9.68 17.13
N GLY A 111 0.78 -10.69 16.92
CA GLY A 111 0.36 -12.03 16.52
C GLY A 111 -0.53 -12.70 17.56
N LEU A 112 -0.13 -12.64 18.84
CA LEU A 112 -0.89 -13.18 19.97
C LEU A 112 -2.25 -12.49 20.10
N LEU A 113 -2.29 -11.15 20.00
CA LEU A 113 -3.54 -10.38 20.01
C LEU A 113 -4.47 -10.81 18.88
N GLY A 114 -3.94 -11.05 17.68
CA GLY A 114 -4.72 -11.55 16.55
C GLY A 114 -5.31 -12.94 16.79
N VAL A 115 -4.53 -13.85 17.38
CA VAL A 115 -5.00 -15.20 17.75
C VAL A 115 -6.08 -15.12 18.83
N ILE A 116 -5.87 -14.29 19.87
CA ILE A 116 -6.85 -14.07 20.94
C ILE A 116 -8.16 -13.52 20.37
N HIS A 117 -8.10 -12.48 19.53
CA HIS A 117 -9.26 -11.90 18.88
C HIS A 117 -10.08 -12.94 18.11
N VAL A 118 -9.43 -13.69 17.22
CA VAL A 118 -10.10 -14.69 16.38
C VAL A 118 -10.68 -15.83 17.23
N THR A 119 -9.96 -16.25 18.27
CA THR A 119 -10.39 -17.32 19.17
C THR A 119 -11.59 -16.88 20.01
N LEU A 120 -11.50 -15.72 20.68
CA LEU A 120 -12.59 -15.15 21.46
C LEU A 120 -13.85 -15.03 20.62
N ARG A 121 -13.74 -14.54 19.39
CA ARG A 121 -14.91 -14.44 18.52
C ARG A 121 -15.53 -15.79 18.18
N LYS A 122 -14.72 -16.79 17.83
CA LYS A 122 -15.20 -18.13 17.47
C LYS A 122 -15.83 -18.85 18.67
N VAL A 123 -15.37 -18.57 19.89
CA VAL A 123 -15.88 -19.18 21.13
C VAL A 123 -17.10 -18.42 21.66
N LEU A 124 -17.03 -17.09 21.76
CA LEU A 124 -18.08 -16.26 22.35
C LEU A 124 -19.31 -16.12 21.46
N THR A 125 -19.16 -16.14 20.13
CA THR A 125 -20.31 -16.03 19.21
C THR A 125 -21.35 -17.14 19.45
N PRO A 126 -20.98 -18.44 19.46
CA PRO A 126 -21.94 -19.50 19.81
C PRO A 126 -22.32 -19.47 21.30
N LEU A 127 -21.37 -19.22 22.21
CA LEU A 127 -21.62 -19.25 23.65
C LEU A 127 -22.64 -18.21 24.11
N LEU A 128 -22.53 -16.98 23.60
CA LEU A 128 -23.41 -15.85 23.96
C LEU A 128 -24.53 -15.62 22.94
N SER A 129 -24.71 -16.55 21.97
CA SER A 129 -25.70 -16.44 20.90
C SER A 129 -25.70 -15.08 20.20
N ILE A 130 -24.50 -14.54 19.91
CA ILE A 130 -24.33 -13.20 19.32
C ILE A 130 -24.92 -13.22 17.91
N ARG A 131 -26.07 -12.56 17.72
CA ARG A 131 -26.82 -12.57 16.45
C ARG A 131 -26.12 -11.84 15.30
N LYS A 132 -25.40 -10.76 15.58
CA LYS A 132 -24.66 -9.99 14.55
C LYS A 132 -23.20 -9.84 14.93
N ARG A 133 -22.31 -10.10 13.99
CA ARG A 133 -20.85 -9.94 14.14
C ARG A 133 -20.46 -8.55 14.65
N THR A 134 -21.14 -7.51 14.19
CA THR A 134 -20.84 -6.12 14.56
C THR A 134 -20.88 -5.88 16.07
N TYR A 135 -21.60 -6.71 16.85
CA TYR A 135 -21.59 -6.59 18.31
C TYR A 135 -20.26 -6.98 18.92
N PHE A 136 -19.68 -8.09 18.46
CA PHE A 136 -18.36 -8.51 18.90
C PHE A 136 -17.32 -7.47 18.49
N ASP A 137 -17.35 -7.03 17.22
CA ASP A 137 -16.37 -6.08 16.67
C ASP A 137 -16.39 -4.75 17.44
N LEU A 138 -17.57 -4.26 17.84
CA LEU A 138 -17.67 -3.05 18.66
C LEU A 138 -17.10 -3.25 20.07
N VAL A 139 -17.53 -4.30 20.77
CA VAL A 139 -17.12 -4.54 22.17
C VAL A 139 -15.61 -4.76 22.23
N PHE A 140 -15.07 -5.62 21.36
CA PHE A 140 -13.64 -5.84 21.27
C PHE A 140 -12.92 -4.55 20.84
N GLY A 141 -13.45 -3.83 19.86
CA GLY A 141 -12.89 -2.57 19.39
C GLY A 141 -12.74 -1.53 20.49
N ILE A 142 -13.75 -1.38 21.37
CA ILE A 142 -13.69 -0.46 22.53
C ILE A 142 -12.63 -0.91 23.53
N VAL A 143 -12.61 -2.21 23.90
CA VAL A 143 -11.60 -2.76 24.82
C VAL A 143 -10.19 -2.57 24.27
N PHE A 144 -9.99 -2.87 22.99
CA PHE A 144 -8.74 -2.68 22.29
C PHE A 144 -8.35 -1.20 22.27
N LEU A 145 -9.27 -0.29 21.95
CA LEU A 145 -9.02 1.14 21.89
C LEU A 145 -8.59 1.70 23.26
N MET A 146 -9.24 1.27 24.34
CA MET A 146 -8.86 1.62 25.72
C MET A 146 -7.46 1.10 26.07
N GLY A 147 -7.12 -0.14 25.70
CA GLY A 147 -5.77 -0.66 25.91
C GLY A 147 -4.70 0.05 25.07
N ALA A 148 -5.02 0.36 23.82
CA ALA A 148 -4.10 0.99 22.88
C ALA A 148 -3.84 2.47 23.21
N HIS A 149 -4.85 3.23 23.59
CA HIS A 149 -4.77 4.69 23.70
C HIS A 149 -5.19 5.27 25.06
N GLY A 150 -5.67 4.45 26.00
CA GLY A 150 -5.98 4.87 27.36
C GLY A 150 -6.94 6.06 27.42
N VAL A 151 -6.56 7.13 28.11
CA VAL A 151 -7.37 8.36 28.20
C VAL A 151 -7.60 9.09 26.87
N ASN A 152 -6.73 8.89 25.88
CA ASN A 152 -6.89 9.53 24.57
C ASN A 152 -8.11 8.99 23.80
N VAL A 153 -8.72 7.89 24.24
CA VAL A 153 -9.98 7.38 23.69
C VAL A 153 -11.08 8.44 23.71
N ILE A 154 -11.11 9.33 24.71
CA ILE A 154 -12.10 10.41 24.78
C ILE A 154 -12.01 11.32 23.55
N LYS A 155 -10.78 11.66 23.13
CA LYS A 155 -10.53 12.49 21.94
C LYS A 155 -11.00 11.79 20.68
N ILE A 156 -10.67 10.50 20.54
CA ILE A 156 -11.10 9.69 19.40
C ILE A 156 -12.64 9.65 19.35
N CYS A 157 -13.30 9.28 20.45
CA CYS A 157 -14.76 9.22 20.54
C CYS A 157 -15.43 10.56 20.23
N PHE A 158 -14.84 11.69 20.65
CA PHE A 158 -15.33 13.02 20.30
C PHE A 158 -15.33 13.23 18.77
N HIS A 159 -14.22 12.92 18.09
CA HIS A 159 -14.14 13.03 16.63
C HIS A 159 -15.11 12.09 15.91
N LEU A 160 -15.24 10.84 16.39
CA LEU A 160 -16.21 9.88 15.84
C LEU A 160 -17.65 10.40 15.98
N GLY A 161 -18.00 10.89 17.16
CA GLY A 161 -19.35 11.42 17.44
C GLY A 161 -19.68 12.65 16.59
N LEU A 162 -18.77 13.62 16.54
CA LEU A 162 -18.97 14.85 15.77
C LEU A 162 -19.08 14.56 14.27
N ASN A 163 -18.22 13.69 13.72
CA ASN A 163 -18.29 13.32 12.32
C ASN A 163 -19.58 12.57 11.97
N TYR A 164 -20.04 11.66 12.85
CA TYR A 164 -21.30 10.96 12.68
C TYR A 164 -22.49 11.93 12.66
N ILE A 165 -22.49 12.94 13.56
CA ILE A 165 -23.54 13.96 13.61
C ILE A 165 -23.58 14.76 12.30
N ILE A 166 -22.43 15.18 11.79
CA ILE A 166 -22.33 15.91 10.51
C ILE A 166 -22.97 15.11 9.37
N GLY A 167 -22.65 13.81 9.26
CA GLY A 167 -23.20 12.96 8.20
C GLY A 167 -24.69 12.69 8.35
N ARG A 168 -25.20 12.59 9.59
CA ARG A 168 -26.57 12.12 9.89
C ARG A 168 -27.61 13.23 9.91
N TYR A 169 -27.27 14.42 10.39
CA TYR A 169 -28.25 15.48 10.66
C TYR A 169 -28.28 16.58 9.59
N ILE A 170 -27.26 16.70 8.76
CA ILE A 170 -27.28 17.64 7.63
C ILE A 170 -28.07 17.00 6.48
N THR A 171 -29.20 17.60 6.13
CA THR A 171 -30.18 17.03 5.18
C THR A 171 -29.90 17.33 3.70
N ASP A 172 -29.14 18.39 3.42
CA ASP A 172 -28.70 18.74 2.07
C ASP A 172 -27.45 17.93 1.67
N LYS A 173 -27.54 17.22 0.54
CA LYS A 173 -26.48 16.34 0.04
C LYS A 173 -25.14 17.04 -0.07
N LYS A 174 -25.12 18.22 -0.70
CA LYS A 174 -23.88 18.93 -1.01
C LYS A 174 -23.26 19.48 0.26
N VAL A 175 -24.07 20.10 1.11
CA VAL A 175 -23.60 20.64 2.40
C VAL A 175 -23.06 19.53 3.29
N ALA A 176 -23.72 18.37 3.37
CA ALA A 176 -23.26 17.23 4.17
C ALA A 176 -21.91 16.68 3.69
N ILE A 177 -21.72 16.57 2.35
CA ILE A 177 -20.46 16.15 1.74
C ILE A 177 -19.35 17.17 2.07
N TRP A 178 -19.59 18.46 1.83
CA TRP A 178 -18.61 19.52 2.10
C TRP A 178 -18.25 19.60 3.58
N ALA A 179 -19.23 19.56 4.48
CA ALA A 179 -19.00 19.58 5.92
C ALA A 179 -18.18 18.36 6.38
N THR A 180 -18.47 17.17 5.83
CA THR A 180 -17.69 15.95 6.12
C THR A 180 -16.22 16.11 5.72
N TRP A 181 -15.95 16.63 4.52
CA TRP A 181 -14.59 16.85 4.03
C TRP A 181 -13.86 17.97 4.76
N ILE A 182 -14.50 19.12 4.95
CA ILE A 182 -13.93 20.27 5.67
C ILE A 182 -13.56 19.85 7.08
N TYR A 183 -14.46 19.19 7.79
CA TYR A 183 -14.17 18.66 9.12
C TYR A 183 -13.01 17.67 9.08
N GLY A 184 -13.10 16.67 8.20
CA GLY A 184 -12.09 15.62 8.10
C GLY A 184 -10.68 16.15 7.84
N VAL A 185 -10.53 17.03 6.84
CA VAL A 185 -9.24 17.66 6.53
C VAL A 185 -8.79 18.56 7.68
N SER A 186 -9.67 19.37 8.25
CA SER A 186 -9.34 20.22 9.41
C SER A 186 -8.83 19.42 10.60
N THR A 187 -9.37 18.22 10.85
CA THR A 187 -8.91 17.37 11.96
C THR A 187 -7.48 16.88 11.77
N LEU A 188 -6.99 16.71 10.54
CA LEU A 188 -5.58 16.40 10.31
C LEU A 188 -4.70 17.55 10.80
N PHE A 189 -4.99 18.78 10.39
CA PHE A 189 -4.25 19.99 10.81
C PHE A 189 -4.35 20.24 12.32
N LEU A 190 -5.53 20.04 12.91
CA LEU A 190 -5.72 20.19 14.34
C LEU A 190 -4.90 19.15 15.12
N ASN A 191 -4.90 17.89 14.69
CA ASN A 191 -4.15 16.83 15.38
C ASN A 191 -2.65 17.07 15.33
N ASP A 192 -2.12 17.55 14.20
CA ASP A 192 -0.72 17.94 14.07
C ASP A 192 -0.38 19.11 15.01
N TRP A 193 -1.22 20.15 15.02
CA TRP A 193 -1.05 21.31 15.89
C TRP A 193 -1.11 20.95 17.39
N TYR A 194 -2.04 20.08 17.80
CA TYR A 194 -2.13 19.54 19.16
C TYR A 194 -1.00 18.55 19.48
N GLY A 195 -0.44 17.85 18.50
CA GLY A 195 0.76 17.03 18.69
C GLY A 195 1.98 17.88 19.04
N MET A 196 2.09 19.07 18.44
CA MET A 196 3.16 20.03 18.69
C MET A 196 3.02 20.76 20.04
N HIS A 197 1.78 20.99 20.50
CA HIS A 197 1.52 21.67 21.76
C HIS A 197 0.95 20.70 22.78
N LYS A 198 1.72 20.36 23.82
CA LYS A 198 1.26 19.54 24.95
C LYS A 198 0.25 20.31 25.82
N TYR A 199 -0.91 20.65 25.26
CA TYR A 199 -2.08 21.06 26.03
C TYR A 199 -2.68 19.80 26.66
N GLY A 200 -2.01 19.36 27.72
CA GLY A 200 -2.51 18.30 28.57
C GLY A 200 -3.69 18.81 29.40
N ILE A 201 -4.67 17.96 29.64
CA ILE A 201 -5.68 18.21 30.66
C ILE A 201 -5.06 17.65 31.94
N PRO A 202 -4.73 18.47 32.96
CA PRO A 202 -3.93 18.03 34.11
C PRO A 202 -4.48 16.79 34.84
N LEU A 203 -5.81 16.59 34.80
CA LEU A 203 -6.50 15.43 35.37
C LEU A 203 -6.29 14.13 34.55
N LEU A 204 -6.12 14.24 33.23
CA LEU A 204 -5.95 13.09 32.33
C LEU A 204 -4.47 12.76 32.09
N ASP A 205 -3.55 13.70 32.33
CA ASP A 205 -2.12 13.48 32.11
C ASP A 205 -1.47 12.50 33.09
N SER A 206 -2.06 12.32 34.27
CA SER A 206 -1.64 11.36 35.30
C SER A 206 -2.16 9.93 35.06
N SER A 207 -3.05 9.75 34.08
CA SER A 207 -3.72 8.49 33.81
C SER A 207 -3.01 7.66 32.73
N PHE A 208 -3.37 6.38 32.61
CA PHE A 208 -2.81 5.50 31.57
C PHE A 208 -3.07 6.07 30.16
N LYS A 209 -1.99 6.37 29.43
CA LYS A 209 -2.02 6.96 28.08
C LYS A 209 -2.11 5.93 26.94
N GLY A 210 -2.23 4.65 27.29
CA GLY A 210 -2.23 3.55 26.33
C GLY A 210 -0.85 2.97 26.07
N ILE A 211 -0.82 1.77 25.48
CA ILE A 211 0.41 1.13 24.97
C ILE A 211 1.01 1.95 23.81
N ILE A 212 0.15 2.65 23.07
CA ILE A 212 0.50 3.44 21.89
C ILE A 212 0.04 4.88 22.12
N GLU A 213 0.94 5.71 22.65
CA GLU A 213 0.65 7.10 23.02
C GLU A 213 0.28 7.98 21.81
N ARG A 214 0.90 7.70 20.64
CA ARG A 214 0.66 8.42 19.37
C ARG A 214 -0.66 8.04 18.70
N TRP A 215 -1.79 8.38 19.32
CA TRP A 215 -3.13 8.14 18.78
C TRP A 215 -3.41 8.91 17.48
N ASP A 216 -2.74 10.06 17.30
CA ASP A 216 -2.81 10.96 16.14
C ASP A 216 -2.49 10.25 14.82
N VAL A 217 -1.48 9.37 14.82
CA VAL A 217 -1.06 8.63 13.61
C VAL A 217 -2.13 7.64 13.17
N PHE A 218 -2.75 6.94 14.12
CA PHE A 218 -3.78 5.93 13.84
C PHE A 218 -5.14 6.54 13.55
N TYR A 219 -5.36 7.77 14.01
CA TYR A 219 -6.54 8.55 13.66
C TYR A 219 -6.68 8.75 12.15
N ASN A 220 -5.57 8.85 11.39
CA ASN A 220 -5.62 9.01 9.93
C ASN A 220 -6.37 7.87 9.23
N PHE A 221 -6.25 6.63 9.71
CA PHE A 221 -7.05 5.50 9.20
C PHE A 221 -8.53 5.60 9.62
N SER A 222 -8.78 6.03 10.86
CA SER A 222 -10.14 6.27 11.36
C SER A 222 -10.85 7.34 10.54
N LEU A 223 -10.16 8.42 10.17
CA LEU A 223 -10.67 9.47 9.30
C LEU A 223 -11.18 8.95 7.96
N LEU A 224 -10.42 8.09 7.29
CA LEU A 224 -10.85 7.50 6.01
C LEU A 224 -12.13 6.67 6.20
N ARG A 225 -12.25 5.94 7.30
CA ARG A 225 -13.46 5.16 7.62
C ARG A 225 -14.65 6.08 7.90
N MET A 226 -14.45 7.12 8.69
CA MET A 226 -15.46 8.14 8.97
C MET A 226 -16.03 8.76 7.70
N ILE A 227 -15.14 9.23 6.81
CA ILE A 227 -15.54 9.78 5.50
C ILE A 227 -16.28 8.72 4.67
N SER A 228 -15.79 7.46 4.63
CA SER A 228 -16.45 6.38 3.90
C SER A 228 -17.89 6.17 4.35
N TYR A 229 -18.10 6.12 5.67
CA TYR A 229 -19.42 5.92 6.25
C TYR A 229 -20.36 7.06 5.89
N ASN A 230 -19.95 8.31 6.11
CA ASN A 230 -20.77 9.47 5.82
C ASN A 230 -21.14 9.54 4.34
N LEU A 231 -20.18 9.36 3.43
CA LEU A 231 -20.46 9.43 2.00
C LEU A 231 -21.35 8.28 1.53
N ASP A 232 -21.15 7.06 2.04
CA ASP A 232 -22.01 5.92 1.71
C ASP A 232 -23.43 6.11 2.27
N TYR A 233 -23.57 6.65 3.49
CA TYR A 233 -24.86 6.98 4.11
C TYR A 233 -25.61 8.06 3.33
N ILE A 234 -24.95 9.20 3.07
CA ILE A 234 -25.54 10.33 2.34
C ILE A 234 -26.01 9.88 0.96
N GLU A 235 -25.19 9.11 0.23
CA GLU A 235 -25.59 8.60 -1.09
C GLU A 235 -26.82 7.69 -0.97
N ARG A 236 -26.84 6.80 0.03
CA ARG A 236 -27.95 5.87 0.22
C ARG A 236 -29.24 6.57 0.60
N GLU A 237 -29.19 7.51 1.55
CA GLU A 237 -30.35 8.30 1.98
C GLU A 237 -30.95 9.07 0.78
N HIS A 238 -30.12 9.75 0.01
CA HIS A 238 -30.59 10.49 -1.16
C HIS A 238 -31.10 9.58 -2.30
N ALA A 239 -30.53 8.39 -2.46
CA ALA A 239 -31.03 7.42 -3.42
C ALA A 239 -32.44 6.94 -3.06
N LEU A 240 -32.71 6.72 -1.76
CA LEU A 240 -34.02 6.28 -1.26
C LEU A 240 -35.11 7.36 -1.33
N ARG A 241 -34.74 8.65 -1.34
CA ARG A 241 -35.71 9.75 -1.53
C ARG A 241 -36.28 9.83 -2.95
N LYS A 242 -35.67 9.14 -3.94
CA LYS A 242 -36.15 9.14 -5.32
C LYS A 242 -37.35 8.18 -5.47
N PRO A 243 -38.42 8.57 -6.19
CA PRO A 243 -39.63 7.77 -6.32
C PRO A 243 -39.40 6.39 -6.99
N ASP A 244 -38.40 6.26 -7.87
CA ASP A 244 -38.06 5.01 -8.56
C ASP A 244 -36.97 4.18 -7.85
N ALA A 245 -36.77 4.38 -6.54
CA ALA A 245 -35.73 3.68 -5.79
C ALA A 245 -36.00 2.16 -5.73
N LYS A 246 -35.43 1.40 -6.66
CA LYS A 246 -35.47 -0.06 -6.61
C LYS A 246 -34.56 -0.56 -5.48
N GLY A 247 -35.10 -1.44 -4.63
CA GLY A 247 -34.29 -2.27 -3.74
C GLY A 247 -33.37 -3.15 -4.58
N GLY A 248 -32.06 -3.04 -4.38
CA GLY A 248 -31.11 -3.92 -5.07
C GLY A 248 -30.91 -5.22 -4.29
N SER A 249 -30.53 -6.28 -5.00
CA SER A 249 -30.23 -7.58 -4.39
C SER A 249 -28.96 -7.48 -3.53
N LEU A 250 -28.96 -8.19 -2.40
CA LEU A 250 -27.78 -8.43 -1.55
C LEU A 250 -27.28 -9.87 -1.66
N ILE A 251 -27.76 -10.62 -2.65
CA ILE A 251 -27.40 -12.01 -2.87
C ILE A 251 -26.27 -12.07 -3.89
N ASP A 252 -25.18 -12.76 -3.54
CA ASP A 252 -24.05 -13.10 -4.42
C ASP A 252 -23.41 -11.90 -5.14
N LEU A 253 -23.33 -10.75 -4.45
CA LEU A 253 -22.63 -9.58 -4.99
C LEU A 253 -21.14 -9.88 -5.19
N ASN A 254 -20.61 -9.48 -6.34
CA ASN A 254 -19.18 -9.59 -6.61
C ASN A 254 -18.37 -8.51 -5.86
N ASP A 255 -17.04 -8.62 -5.92
CA ASP A 255 -16.11 -7.73 -5.21
C ASP A 255 -16.24 -6.24 -5.55
N ARG A 256 -16.77 -5.90 -6.73
CA ARG A 256 -17.02 -4.51 -7.14
C ARG A 256 -18.40 -4.06 -6.72
N GLU A 257 -19.40 -4.92 -6.79
CA GLU A 257 -20.79 -4.60 -6.42
C GLU A 257 -20.96 -4.39 -4.92
N ARG A 258 -20.28 -5.19 -4.10
CA ARG A 258 -20.33 -5.05 -2.63
C ARG A 258 -19.83 -3.68 -2.14
N LEU A 259 -19.01 -2.99 -2.93
CA LEU A 259 -18.58 -1.63 -2.63
C LEU A 259 -19.79 -0.68 -2.57
N THR A 260 -20.74 -0.81 -3.48
CA THR A 260 -21.97 0.00 -3.54
C THR A 260 -23.17 -0.84 -3.16
N ALA A 261 -23.00 -1.81 -2.25
CA ALA A 261 -24.07 -2.68 -1.82
C ALA A 261 -25.30 -1.84 -1.39
N PRO A 262 -26.50 -2.17 -1.88
CA PRO A 262 -27.73 -1.42 -1.60
C PRO A 262 -28.26 -1.76 -0.19
N LEU A 263 -27.46 -1.49 0.84
CA LEU A 263 -27.75 -1.84 2.22
C LEU A 263 -29.05 -1.17 2.72
N PRO A 264 -29.83 -1.82 3.59
CA PRO A 264 -30.97 -1.19 4.25
C PRO A 264 -30.51 0.03 5.08
N ILE A 265 -31.35 1.07 5.18
CA ILE A 265 -30.96 2.30 5.88
C ILE A 265 -30.74 2.05 7.38
N GLU A 266 -31.37 1.01 7.93
CA GLU A 266 -31.29 0.55 9.32
C GLU A 266 -29.89 0.03 9.68
N ASP A 267 -29.09 -0.36 8.68
CA ASP A 267 -27.70 -0.74 8.89
C ASP A 267 -26.78 0.47 9.07
N TYR A 268 -27.18 1.66 8.64
CA TYR A 268 -26.45 2.93 8.87
C TYR A 268 -26.83 3.52 10.23
N LYS A 269 -26.60 2.74 11.28
CA LYS A 269 -26.81 3.14 12.68
C LYS A 269 -25.47 3.30 13.39
N VAL A 270 -25.45 4.15 14.42
CA VAL A 270 -24.27 4.46 15.25
C VAL A 270 -23.50 3.21 15.69
N PHE A 271 -24.22 2.14 16.02
CA PHE A 271 -23.63 0.88 16.44
C PHE A 271 -22.72 0.26 15.36
N ASN A 272 -23.23 0.16 14.12
CA ASN A 272 -22.49 -0.41 13.01
C ASN A 272 -21.39 0.54 12.53
N TYR A 273 -21.61 1.86 12.63
CA TYR A 273 -20.60 2.88 12.40
C TYR A 273 -19.39 2.69 13.32
N LEU A 274 -19.62 2.59 14.64
CA LEU A 274 -18.55 2.39 15.61
C LEU A 274 -17.87 1.03 15.43
N ALA A 275 -18.62 -0.05 15.19
CA ALA A 275 -18.05 -1.36 14.90
C ALA A 275 -17.11 -1.34 13.68
N TYR A 276 -17.52 -0.64 12.62
CA TYR A 276 -16.71 -0.47 11.42
C TYR A 276 -15.46 0.38 11.67
N VAL A 277 -15.59 1.54 12.29
CA VAL A 277 -14.44 2.43 12.51
C VAL A 277 -13.44 1.78 13.47
N LEU A 278 -13.93 1.08 14.51
CA LEU A 278 -13.12 0.42 15.52
C LEU A 278 -12.72 -1.02 15.17
N TYR A 279 -13.03 -1.51 13.96
CA TYR A 279 -12.71 -2.87 13.54
C TYR A 279 -11.20 -3.13 13.67
N THR A 280 -10.84 -3.87 14.73
CA THR A 280 -9.48 -3.99 15.26
C THR A 280 -8.46 -4.58 14.30
N PRO A 281 -8.78 -5.65 13.53
CA PRO A 281 -7.81 -6.25 12.62
C PRO A 281 -7.19 -5.30 11.59
N LEU A 282 -7.86 -4.17 11.31
CA LEU A 282 -7.40 -3.17 10.34
C LEU A 282 -7.26 -1.77 10.95
N PHE A 283 -7.35 -1.63 12.28
CA PHE A 283 -7.40 -0.33 12.96
C PHE A 283 -6.04 0.38 12.95
N ILE A 284 -4.97 -0.32 13.34
CA ILE A 284 -3.60 0.23 13.41
C ILE A 284 -3.04 0.44 12.00
N ALA A 285 -3.07 -0.61 11.17
CA ALA A 285 -2.60 -0.58 9.81
C ALA A 285 -3.27 -1.69 9.00
N GLY A 286 -3.03 -1.69 7.69
CA GLY A 286 -3.54 -2.70 6.78
C GLY A 286 -4.37 -2.08 5.66
N PRO A 287 -5.06 -2.93 4.89
CA PRO A 287 -5.96 -2.46 3.85
C PRO A 287 -7.10 -1.59 4.37
N ILE A 288 -7.41 -0.54 3.61
CA ILE A 288 -8.59 0.31 3.80
C ILE A 288 -9.80 -0.39 3.21
N LEU A 289 -10.76 -0.67 4.06
CA LEU A 289 -12.05 -1.26 3.73
C LEU A 289 -13.12 -0.17 3.77
N THR A 290 -14.07 -0.17 2.83
CA THR A 290 -15.20 0.79 2.83
C THR A 290 -16.36 0.29 3.68
N PHE A 291 -17.23 1.18 4.17
CA PHE A 291 -18.32 0.81 5.08
C PHE A 291 -19.25 -0.25 4.48
N ASN A 292 -19.73 -0.02 3.24
CA ASN A 292 -20.64 -0.95 2.60
C ASN A 292 -20.04 -2.36 2.44
N ASP A 293 -18.74 -2.44 2.13
CA ASP A 293 -18.02 -3.71 1.96
C ASP A 293 -17.85 -4.45 3.30
N TYR A 294 -17.47 -3.71 4.35
CA TYR A 294 -17.41 -4.23 5.71
C TYR A 294 -18.76 -4.79 6.17
N MET A 295 -19.83 -4.01 5.99
CA MET A 295 -21.17 -4.39 6.42
C MET A 295 -21.72 -5.58 5.66
N TYR A 296 -21.53 -5.61 4.33
CA TYR A 296 -21.90 -6.74 3.50
C TYR A 296 -21.25 -8.03 3.96
N GLN A 297 -19.93 -8.02 4.17
CA GLN A 297 -19.18 -9.19 4.62
C GLN A 297 -19.46 -9.59 6.06
N SER A 298 -19.89 -8.65 6.90
CA SER A 298 -20.16 -8.88 8.33
C SER A 298 -21.54 -9.48 8.59
N ASN A 299 -22.58 -8.98 7.93
CA ASN A 299 -23.98 -9.31 8.27
C ASN A 299 -24.73 -10.06 7.17
N TYR A 300 -24.21 -10.13 5.94
CA TYR A 300 -24.91 -10.74 4.81
C TYR A 300 -24.16 -11.96 4.29
N GLN A 301 -23.04 -11.74 3.59
CA GLN A 301 -22.32 -12.82 2.94
C GLN A 301 -20.81 -12.64 3.07
N GLN A 302 -20.20 -13.57 3.80
CA GLN A 302 -18.74 -13.69 3.81
C GLN A 302 -18.22 -14.06 2.43
N ALA A 303 -17.09 -13.46 2.04
CA ALA A 303 -16.42 -13.78 0.80
C ALA A 303 -16.03 -15.27 0.73
N ALA A 304 -16.14 -15.89 -0.44
CA ALA A 304 -15.73 -17.29 -0.62
C ALA A 304 -14.23 -17.50 -0.29
N SER A 305 -13.40 -16.48 -0.54
CA SER A 305 -11.96 -16.48 -0.29
C SER A 305 -11.58 -16.72 1.17
N VAL A 306 -12.39 -16.28 2.14
CA VAL A 306 -12.11 -16.50 3.58
C VAL A 306 -12.55 -17.85 4.08
N ARG A 307 -13.35 -18.59 3.31
CA ARG A 307 -13.74 -19.97 3.62
C ARG A 307 -12.67 -20.97 3.18
N ASP A 308 -11.80 -20.57 2.25
CA ASP A 308 -10.69 -21.39 1.76
C ASP A 308 -9.48 -21.32 2.72
N LYS A 309 -9.37 -22.31 3.61
CA LYS A 309 -8.25 -22.42 4.56
C LYS A 309 -6.91 -22.65 3.89
N LYS A 310 -6.86 -23.34 2.75
CA LYS A 310 -5.62 -23.60 2.00
C LYS A 310 -5.04 -22.28 1.50
N ARG A 311 -5.90 -21.42 0.95
CA ARG A 311 -5.53 -20.08 0.49
C ARG A 311 -4.98 -19.21 1.62
N ILE A 312 -5.65 -19.18 2.77
CA ILE A 312 -5.19 -18.42 3.94
C ILE A 312 -3.83 -18.94 4.42
N PHE A 313 -3.63 -20.26 4.43
CA PHE A 313 -2.35 -20.86 4.81
C PHE A 313 -1.21 -20.50 3.84
N ILE A 314 -1.46 -20.53 2.52
CA ILE A 314 -0.50 -20.07 1.52
C ILE A 314 -0.17 -18.59 1.74
N TYR A 315 -1.18 -17.75 2.02
CA TYR A 315 -0.96 -16.33 2.32
C TYR A 315 -0.10 -16.13 3.57
N PHE A 316 -0.33 -16.90 4.63
CA PHE A 316 0.51 -16.92 5.83
C PHE A 316 1.96 -17.30 5.49
N LEU A 317 2.19 -18.37 4.71
CA LEU A 317 3.53 -18.76 4.28
C LEU A 317 4.23 -17.65 3.47
N ARG A 318 3.49 -16.91 2.64
CA ARG A 318 4.03 -15.74 1.92
C ARG A 318 4.39 -14.59 2.85
N PHE A 319 3.59 -14.35 3.89
CA PHE A 319 3.91 -13.37 4.93
C PHE A 319 5.22 -13.74 5.65
N VAL A 320 5.35 -15.01 6.10
CA VAL A 320 6.57 -15.51 6.73
C VAL A 320 7.77 -15.40 5.79
N PHE A 321 7.60 -15.76 4.51
CA PHE A 321 8.65 -15.59 3.51
C PHE A 321 9.13 -14.14 3.38
N CYS A 322 8.21 -13.17 3.28
CA CYS A 322 8.58 -11.75 3.21
C CYS A 322 9.30 -11.28 4.48
N LEU A 323 8.90 -11.78 5.66
CA LEU A 323 9.58 -11.47 6.91
C LEU A 323 11.01 -12.02 6.93
N LEU A 324 11.20 -13.28 6.50
CA LEU A 324 12.53 -13.89 6.42
C LEU A 324 13.42 -13.19 5.39
N VAL A 325 12.86 -12.73 4.26
CA VAL A 325 13.59 -11.91 3.27
C VAL A 325 14.05 -10.60 3.89
N MET A 326 13.19 -9.91 4.65
CA MET A 326 13.56 -8.67 5.33
C MET A 326 14.64 -8.92 6.38
N GLU A 327 14.50 -9.94 7.23
CA GLU A 327 15.54 -10.32 8.20
C GLU A 327 16.85 -10.63 7.49
N PHE A 328 16.84 -11.40 6.40
CA PHE A 328 18.03 -11.69 5.61
C PHE A 328 18.68 -10.40 5.11
N VAL A 329 17.92 -9.53 4.42
CA VAL A 329 18.44 -8.26 3.87
C VAL A 329 19.09 -7.41 4.97
N LEU A 330 18.44 -7.24 6.13
CA LEU A 330 18.95 -6.41 7.22
C LEU A 330 20.21 -6.96 7.92
N HIS A 331 20.51 -8.26 7.79
CA HIS A 331 21.74 -8.85 8.33
C HIS A 331 22.92 -8.80 7.34
N PHE A 332 22.64 -8.67 6.05
CA PHE A 332 23.69 -8.69 5.01
C PHE A 332 23.96 -7.32 4.38
N MET A 333 23.02 -6.38 4.48
CA MET A 333 23.12 -5.04 3.88
C MET A 333 22.63 -3.98 4.87
N TYR A 334 23.55 -3.24 5.51
CA TYR A 334 23.23 -2.24 6.55
C TYR A 334 22.88 -0.86 5.97
N VAL A 335 22.05 -0.87 4.93
CA VAL A 335 21.79 0.29 4.06
C VAL A 335 21.05 1.40 4.77
N VAL A 336 20.13 1.08 5.69
CA VAL A 336 19.35 2.10 6.42
C VAL A 336 20.27 2.84 7.38
N ALA A 337 21.15 2.12 8.07
CA ALA A 337 22.13 2.69 8.97
C ALA A 337 23.09 3.63 8.22
N VAL A 338 23.65 3.17 7.09
CA VAL A 338 24.49 3.99 6.21
C VAL A 338 23.76 5.25 5.76
N SER A 339 22.49 5.10 5.34
CA SER A 339 21.65 6.20 4.87
C SER A 339 21.44 7.27 5.94
N LYS A 340 21.13 6.87 7.17
CA LYS A 340 20.94 7.78 8.31
C LYS A 340 22.20 8.56 8.68
N THR A 341 23.37 7.95 8.54
CA THR A 341 24.66 8.60 8.88
C THR A 341 25.35 9.27 7.70
N LYS A 342 24.77 9.16 6.49
CA LYS A 342 25.37 9.61 5.22
C LYS A 342 26.81 9.10 5.07
N ALA A 343 27.01 7.82 5.33
CA ALA A 343 28.33 7.20 5.48
C ALA A 343 28.77 6.49 4.18
N TRP A 344 28.86 7.24 3.10
CA TRP A 344 29.20 6.76 1.74
C TRP A 344 30.37 7.56 1.13
N ASP A 345 31.21 8.16 1.97
CA ASP A 345 32.36 8.93 1.48
C ASP A 345 33.34 7.99 0.79
N GLY A 346 33.72 8.34 -0.45
CA GLY A 346 34.60 7.53 -1.29
C GLY A 346 33.92 6.38 -2.04
N ASP A 347 32.62 6.15 -1.82
CA ASP A 347 31.87 5.14 -2.58
C ASP A 347 31.70 5.58 -4.05
N THR A 348 31.67 4.60 -4.94
CA THR A 348 31.42 4.85 -6.38
C THR A 348 29.96 5.24 -6.63
N PRO A 349 29.65 5.93 -7.75
CA PRO A 349 28.26 6.20 -8.14
C PRO A 349 27.38 4.95 -8.22
N PHE A 350 27.95 3.80 -8.59
CA PHE A 350 27.25 2.52 -8.60
C PHE A 350 26.87 2.07 -7.18
N GLN A 351 27.80 2.09 -6.24
CA GLN A 351 27.56 1.73 -4.84
C GLN A 351 26.51 2.65 -4.20
N ILE A 352 26.65 3.97 -4.36
CA ILE A 352 25.68 4.95 -3.84
C ILE A 352 24.28 4.70 -4.42
N SER A 353 24.21 4.39 -5.73
CA SER A 353 22.93 4.04 -6.37
C SER A 353 22.33 2.75 -5.82
N MET A 354 23.15 1.75 -5.50
CA MET A 354 22.69 0.50 -4.89
C MET A 354 22.23 0.68 -3.45
N LEU A 355 22.93 1.50 -2.65
CA LEU A 355 22.44 1.94 -1.34
C LEU A 355 21.06 2.58 -1.48
N GLY A 356 20.89 3.48 -2.45
CA GLY A 356 19.61 4.09 -2.77
C GLY A 356 18.51 3.07 -3.10
N LEU A 357 18.77 2.18 -4.04
CA LEU A 357 17.81 1.16 -4.49
C LEU A 357 17.41 0.19 -3.38
N PHE A 358 18.38 -0.34 -2.63
CA PHE A 358 18.08 -1.27 -1.54
C PHE A 358 17.39 -0.60 -0.36
N ASN A 359 17.67 0.69 -0.08
CA ASN A 359 16.90 1.46 0.89
C ASN A 359 15.42 1.56 0.46
N LEU A 360 15.15 1.80 -0.83
CA LEU A 360 13.79 1.83 -1.37
C LEU A 360 13.11 0.45 -1.29
N ASN A 361 13.84 -0.64 -1.55
CA ASN A 361 13.32 -2.00 -1.36
C ASN A 361 13.03 -2.32 0.11
N ILE A 362 13.85 -1.85 1.05
CA ILE A 362 13.60 -1.95 2.48
C ILE A 362 12.36 -1.13 2.87
N ILE A 363 12.16 0.06 2.29
CA ILE A 363 10.92 0.84 2.46
C ILE A 363 9.69 0.11 1.92
N TRP A 364 9.80 -0.58 0.78
CA TRP A 364 8.71 -1.41 0.28
C TRP A 364 8.40 -2.57 1.23
N LEU A 365 9.42 -3.29 1.71
CA LEU A 365 9.25 -4.40 2.66
C LEU A 365 8.70 -3.94 4.02
N LYS A 366 9.16 -2.80 4.55
CA LYS A 366 8.73 -2.29 5.86
C LYS A 366 7.24 -1.93 5.90
N LEU A 367 6.66 -1.58 4.75
CA LEU A 367 5.21 -1.32 4.61
C LEU A 367 4.44 -2.60 4.27
N LEU A 368 5.00 -3.43 3.37
CA LEU A 368 4.41 -4.70 2.95
C LEU A 368 4.12 -5.62 4.13
N ILE A 369 5.10 -5.83 5.02
CA ILE A 369 5.03 -6.86 6.05
C ILE A 369 3.92 -6.55 7.07
N PRO A 370 3.85 -5.35 7.68
CA PRO A 370 2.73 -5.01 8.56
C PRO A 370 1.37 -5.10 7.85
N TRP A 371 1.25 -4.57 6.63
CA TRP A 371 -0.03 -4.61 5.90
C TRP A 371 -0.49 -6.05 5.62
N ARG A 372 0.43 -6.96 5.35
CA ARG A 372 0.12 -8.39 5.20
C ARG A 372 -0.27 -9.05 6.50
N LEU A 373 0.36 -8.71 7.63
CA LEU A 373 -0.05 -9.22 8.94
C LEU A 373 -1.50 -8.83 9.25
N PHE A 374 -1.84 -7.54 9.13
CA PHE A 374 -3.18 -7.03 9.42
C PHE A 374 -4.23 -7.55 8.43
N ARG A 375 -3.86 -7.71 7.15
CA ARG A 375 -4.72 -8.41 6.19
C ARG A 375 -4.92 -9.88 6.58
N LEU A 376 -3.87 -10.61 6.93
CA LEU A 376 -3.96 -12.00 7.37
C LEU A 376 -4.86 -12.12 8.61
N TRP A 377 -4.72 -11.21 9.57
CA TRP A 377 -5.60 -11.14 10.73
C TRP A 377 -7.06 -10.98 10.28
N SER A 378 -7.37 -10.03 9.40
CA SER A 378 -8.73 -9.86 8.87
C SER A 378 -9.23 -11.09 8.11
N LEU A 379 -8.38 -11.79 7.35
CA LEU A 379 -8.74 -13.01 6.62
C LEU A 379 -9.08 -14.17 7.56
N LEU A 380 -8.27 -14.38 8.61
CA LEU A 380 -8.57 -15.33 9.69
C LEU A 380 -9.84 -14.92 10.43
N ASP A 381 -10.09 -13.62 10.49
CA ASP A 381 -11.31 -13.03 10.99
C ASP A 381 -12.48 -13.14 9.98
N GLY A 382 -12.31 -13.67 8.78
CA GLY A 382 -13.42 -13.86 7.85
C GLY A 382 -13.95 -12.56 7.21
N ILE A 383 -13.13 -11.51 7.11
CA ILE A 383 -13.33 -10.37 6.20
C ILE A 383 -12.17 -10.34 5.21
N ASP A 384 -12.47 -10.25 3.92
CA ASP A 384 -11.51 -10.18 2.84
C ASP A 384 -11.36 -8.74 2.32
N PRO A 385 -10.36 -7.99 2.82
CA PRO A 385 -10.00 -6.71 2.24
C PRO A 385 -9.00 -6.89 1.08
N PRO A 386 -8.87 -5.88 0.18
CA PRO A 386 -7.94 -5.96 -0.94
C PRO A 386 -6.47 -6.04 -0.49
N GLU A 387 -5.62 -6.73 -1.25
CA GLU A 387 -4.16 -6.69 -1.04
C GLU A 387 -3.61 -5.30 -1.38
N ASN A 388 -2.72 -4.77 -0.52
CA ASN A 388 -2.14 -3.44 -0.70
C ASN A 388 -0.94 -3.40 -1.66
N MET A 389 -0.13 -4.45 -1.71
CA MET A 389 1.06 -4.51 -2.55
C MET A 389 1.00 -5.73 -3.44
N ILE A 390 0.53 -5.52 -4.67
CA ILE A 390 0.35 -6.60 -5.65
C ILE A 390 1.58 -6.84 -6.51
N ARG A 391 2.53 -5.90 -6.52
CA ARG A 391 3.80 -6.00 -7.26
C ARG A 391 4.97 -5.57 -6.37
N CYS A 392 6.12 -6.20 -6.60
CA CYS A 392 7.38 -5.71 -6.08
C CYS A 392 7.67 -4.33 -6.67
N MET A 393 8.32 -3.44 -5.92
CA MET A 393 8.73 -2.12 -6.39
C MET A 393 9.51 -2.22 -7.71
N ASP A 394 10.47 -3.16 -7.78
CA ASP A 394 11.32 -3.42 -8.95
C ASP A 394 10.57 -4.04 -10.15
N ASN A 395 9.28 -4.38 -10.00
CA ASN A 395 8.41 -4.89 -11.08
C ASN A 395 7.37 -3.83 -11.52
N ASN A 396 7.80 -2.57 -11.62
CA ASN A 396 7.01 -1.46 -12.17
C ASN A 396 7.84 -0.60 -13.14
N PHE A 397 7.35 -0.48 -14.37
CA PHE A 397 7.95 0.34 -15.44
C PHE A 397 7.15 1.61 -15.76
N SER A 398 5.97 1.76 -15.17
CA SER A 398 5.04 2.87 -15.38
C SER A 398 4.70 3.47 -14.04
N ALA A 399 4.78 4.80 -13.94
CA ALA A 399 4.48 5.53 -12.72
C ALA A 399 2.98 5.46 -12.41
N LEU A 400 2.13 5.55 -13.44
CA LEU A 400 0.68 5.37 -13.29
C LEU A 400 0.33 3.97 -12.77
N ALA A 401 0.97 2.94 -13.32
CA ALA A 401 0.79 1.55 -12.93
C ALA A 401 1.27 1.30 -11.50
N PHE A 402 2.43 1.86 -11.14
CA PHE A 402 2.98 1.82 -9.79
C PHE A 402 1.96 2.29 -8.75
N TRP A 403 1.33 3.46 -8.94
CA TRP A 403 0.33 3.99 -7.99
C TRP A 403 -0.96 3.17 -7.86
N ARG A 404 -1.29 2.37 -8.87
CA ARG A 404 -2.43 1.43 -8.81
C ARG A 404 -2.07 0.13 -8.08
N ALA A 405 -0.80 -0.26 -8.12
CA ALA A 405 -0.27 -1.46 -7.48
C ALA A 405 0.22 -1.24 -6.03
N TRP A 406 0.64 0.00 -5.73
CA TRP A 406 1.11 0.44 -4.42
C TRP A 406 -0.04 0.95 -3.56
N HIS A 407 -0.11 0.50 -2.31
CA HIS A 407 -1.17 0.83 -1.36
C HIS A 407 -2.58 0.78 -2.01
N ARG A 408 -2.83 -0.32 -2.73
CA ARG A 408 -3.99 -0.46 -3.63
C ARG A 408 -5.34 -0.21 -2.96
N SER A 409 -5.52 -0.57 -1.69
CA SER A 409 -6.76 -0.25 -0.97
C SER A 409 -7.01 1.26 -0.89
N PHE A 410 -5.95 2.02 -0.62
CA PHE A 410 -6.02 3.48 -0.53
C PHE A 410 -6.26 4.09 -1.90
N ASN A 411 -5.57 3.60 -2.94
CA ASN A 411 -5.81 4.02 -4.31
C ASN A 411 -7.29 3.82 -4.72
N ARG A 412 -7.88 2.65 -4.41
CA ARG A 412 -9.31 2.39 -4.65
C ARG A 412 -10.21 3.33 -3.85
N TRP A 413 -9.84 3.62 -2.60
CA TRP A 413 -10.56 4.54 -1.72
C TRP A 413 -10.58 5.97 -2.28
N VAL A 414 -9.42 6.55 -2.62
CA VAL A 414 -9.33 7.91 -3.17
C VAL A 414 -10.00 8.01 -4.53
N ILE A 415 -9.91 6.96 -5.36
CA ILE A 415 -10.62 6.93 -6.65
C ILE A 415 -12.13 7.02 -6.41
N ARG A 416 -12.66 6.25 -5.46
CA ARG A 416 -14.09 6.20 -5.18
C ARG A 416 -14.61 7.49 -4.57
N TYR A 417 -13.94 8.03 -3.55
CA TYR A 417 -14.50 9.12 -2.74
C TYR A 417 -14.01 10.52 -3.14
N ILE A 418 -12.97 10.62 -3.97
CA ILE A 418 -12.45 11.90 -4.47
C ILE A 418 -12.52 11.93 -6.01
N TYR A 419 -11.80 11.04 -6.69
CA TYR A 419 -11.59 11.15 -8.14
C TYR A 419 -12.88 11.02 -8.95
N VAL A 420 -13.70 9.99 -8.69
CA VAL A 420 -14.95 9.74 -9.41
C VAL A 420 -15.99 10.84 -9.16
N PRO A 421 -16.26 11.27 -7.92
CA PRO A 421 -17.15 12.40 -7.64
C PRO A 421 -16.74 13.71 -8.33
N MET A 422 -15.44 13.94 -8.53
CA MET A 422 -14.92 15.13 -9.23
C MET A 422 -14.96 15.02 -10.77
N GLY A 423 -15.66 14.04 -11.33
CA GLY A 423 -15.80 13.86 -12.79
C GLY A 423 -14.79 12.88 -13.41
N GLY A 424 -13.97 12.22 -12.59
CA GLY A 424 -13.12 11.10 -13.00
C GLY A 424 -12.14 11.44 -14.14
N GLY A 425 -12.12 10.58 -15.16
CA GLY A 425 -11.20 10.66 -16.30
C GLY A 425 -11.65 11.58 -17.45
N GLY A 426 -12.68 12.41 -17.23
CA GLY A 426 -13.16 13.40 -18.22
C GLY A 426 -12.22 14.60 -18.37
N SER A 427 -12.78 15.75 -18.77
CA SER A 427 -12.03 16.98 -19.09
C SER A 427 -11.13 17.49 -17.96
N TYR A 428 -11.44 17.17 -16.70
CA TYR A 428 -10.70 17.63 -15.52
C TYR A 428 -9.70 16.60 -14.98
N ARG A 429 -9.29 15.60 -15.77
CA ARG A 429 -8.40 14.51 -15.32
C ARG A 429 -7.13 14.97 -14.58
N LEU A 430 -6.47 16.03 -15.07
CA LEU A 430 -5.26 16.57 -14.43
C LEU A 430 -5.57 17.23 -13.09
N LEU A 431 -6.61 18.07 -13.03
CA LEU A 431 -7.06 18.72 -11.80
C LEU A 431 -7.51 17.68 -10.75
N ASN A 432 -8.25 16.67 -11.17
CA ASN A 432 -8.68 15.57 -10.31
C ASN A 432 -7.48 14.77 -9.77
N SER A 433 -6.44 14.59 -10.58
CA SER A 433 -5.20 13.93 -10.13
C SER A 433 -4.46 14.81 -9.12
N LEU A 434 -4.34 16.12 -9.38
CA LEU A 434 -3.72 17.08 -8.44
C LEU A 434 -4.44 17.09 -7.09
N LEU A 435 -5.78 17.08 -7.08
CA LEU A 435 -6.57 17.01 -5.86
C LEU A 435 -6.34 15.71 -5.09
N VAL A 436 -6.33 14.57 -5.79
CA VAL A 436 -6.05 13.26 -5.17
C VAL A 436 -4.66 13.24 -4.55
N PHE A 437 -3.61 13.65 -5.28
CA PHE A 437 -2.25 13.63 -4.76
C PHE A 437 -2.03 14.65 -3.64
N SER A 438 -2.70 15.81 -3.69
CA SER A 438 -2.68 16.78 -2.58
C SER A 438 -3.30 16.20 -1.31
N PHE A 439 -4.45 15.52 -1.42
CA PHE A 439 -5.05 14.84 -0.27
C PHE A 439 -4.16 13.70 0.26
N VAL A 440 -3.58 12.88 -0.63
CA VAL A 440 -2.64 11.82 -0.25
C VAL A 440 -1.44 12.39 0.51
N ALA A 441 -0.87 13.51 0.06
CA ALA A 441 0.23 14.17 0.74
C ALA A 441 -0.18 14.62 2.14
N ILE A 442 -1.25 15.41 2.26
CA ILE A 442 -1.76 15.94 3.54
C ILE A 442 -2.14 14.81 4.52
N TRP A 443 -2.69 13.71 4.01
CA TRP A 443 -3.05 12.55 4.82
C TRP A 443 -1.84 11.80 5.38
N HIS A 444 -0.71 11.80 4.64
CA HIS A 444 0.52 11.17 5.10
C HIS A 444 1.27 12.05 6.10
N ASP A 445 1.44 13.33 5.78
CA ASP A 445 2.11 14.31 6.62
C ASP A 445 1.70 15.73 6.19
N ILE A 446 1.62 16.64 7.16
CA ILE A 446 1.27 18.05 6.93
C ILE A 446 2.49 18.87 6.56
N GLU A 447 3.70 18.32 6.73
CA GLU A 447 4.93 18.94 6.25
C GLU A 447 4.83 19.31 4.75
N LEU A 448 5.06 20.59 4.44
CA LEU A 448 5.10 21.13 3.07
C LEU A 448 6.04 20.35 2.14
N ARG A 449 7.03 19.66 2.70
CA ARG A 449 7.98 18.81 1.97
C ARG A 449 7.28 17.65 1.26
N LEU A 450 6.35 16.95 1.93
CA LEU A 450 5.59 15.86 1.31
C LEU A 450 4.60 16.38 0.26
N LEU A 451 4.04 17.57 0.48
CA LEU A 451 3.16 18.21 -0.51
C LEU A 451 3.92 18.55 -1.80
N MET A 452 5.09 19.19 -1.69
CA MET A 452 5.96 19.48 -2.84
C MET A 452 6.39 18.20 -3.56
N TRP A 453 6.72 17.15 -2.81
CA TRP A 453 7.02 15.83 -3.38
C TRP A 453 5.81 15.26 -4.14
N GLY A 454 4.60 15.33 -3.58
CA GLY A 454 3.38 14.87 -4.23
C GLY A 454 3.11 15.58 -5.56
N TRP A 455 3.35 16.90 -5.62
CA TRP A 455 3.24 17.66 -6.87
C TRP A 455 4.32 17.32 -7.88
N LEU A 456 5.55 17.06 -7.43
CA LEU A 456 6.63 16.60 -8.30
C LEU A 456 6.27 15.25 -8.96
N ILE A 457 5.66 14.33 -8.21
CA ILE A 457 5.15 13.06 -8.76
C ILE A 457 4.07 13.30 -9.82
N VAL A 458 3.13 14.22 -9.58
CA VAL A 458 2.10 14.57 -10.59
C VAL A 458 2.74 15.10 -11.87
N LEU A 459 3.73 15.99 -11.73
CA LEU A 459 4.50 16.51 -12.87
C LEU A 459 5.16 15.37 -13.65
N PHE A 460 5.76 14.39 -12.96
CA PHE A 460 6.41 13.22 -13.58
C PHE A 460 5.44 12.25 -14.25
N LEU A 461 4.14 12.28 -13.93
CA LEU A 461 3.13 11.50 -14.63
C LEU A 461 2.74 12.11 -15.99
N ILE A 462 2.90 13.42 -16.18
CA ILE A 462 2.47 14.11 -17.41
C ILE A 462 3.18 13.58 -18.66
N PRO A 463 4.53 13.45 -18.69
CA PRO A 463 5.22 12.90 -19.85
C PRO A 463 4.72 11.50 -20.25
N GLU A 464 4.52 10.62 -19.27
CA GLU A 464 4.00 9.27 -19.52
C GLU A 464 2.59 9.33 -20.13
N LEU A 465 1.70 10.18 -19.59
CA LEU A 465 0.34 10.35 -20.10
C LEU A 465 0.32 10.88 -21.53
N VAL A 466 1.09 11.93 -21.81
CA VAL A 466 1.18 12.55 -23.14
C VAL A 466 1.77 11.57 -24.14
N ALA A 467 2.90 10.94 -23.81
CA ALA A 467 3.53 9.95 -24.69
C ALA A 467 2.59 8.77 -24.97
N SER A 468 1.88 8.28 -23.94
CA SER A 468 0.90 7.20 -24.11
C SER A 468 -0.28 7.61 -25.00
N MET A 469 -0.70 8.88 -24.99
CA MET A 469 -1.75 9.35 -25.90
C MET A 469 -1.25 9.50 -27.34
N VAL A 470 -0.07 10.09 -27.54
CA VAL A 470 0.49 10.38 -28.87
C VAL A 470 0.93 9.11 -29.60
N PHE A 471 1.62 8.20 -28.91
CA PHE A 471 2.24 7.03 -29.55
C PHE A 471 1.37 5.78 -29.58
N LYS A 472 0.24 5.74 -28.87
CA LYS A 472 -0.65 4.56 -28.84
C LYS A 472 -1.17 4.12 -30.21
N LYS A 473 -1.26 5.03 -31.18
CA LYS A 473 -1.61 4.69 -32.58
C LYS A 473 -0.63 3.72 -33.26
N TYR A 474 0.57 3.55 -32.70
CA TYR A 474 1.61 2.65 -33.21
C TYR A 474 1.69 1.33 -32.43
N ASP A 475 0.69 0.97 -31.62
CA ASP A 475 0.76 -0.20 -30.73
C ASP A 475 1.00 -1.56 -31.43
N GLN A 476 0.63 -1.65 -32.71
CA GLN A 476 0.87 -2.81 -33.57
C GLN A 476 2.27 -2.86 -34.18
N GLN A 477 3.03 -1.76 -34.16
CA GLN A 477 4.34 -1.70 -34.77
C GLN A 477 5.39 -2.46 -33.95
N TRP A 478 6.33 -3.11 -34.63
CA TRP A 478 7.35 -3.95 -33.97
C TRP A 478 8.28 -3.14 -33.05
N TRP A 479 8.57 -1.89 -33.43
CA TRP A 479 9.47 -0.99 -32.70
C TRP A 479 8.81 -0.32 -31.50
N TYR A 480 7.47 -0.30 -31.45
CA TYR A 480 6.71 0.41 -30.41
C TYR A 480 7.07 -0.08 -29.01
N ARG A 481 7.28 -1.40 -28.84
CA ARG A 481 7.72 -1.98 -27.57
C ARG A 481 9.06 -1.41 -27.10
N TYR A 482 10.01 -1.19 -28.00
CA TYR A 482 11.31 -0.62 -27.64
C TYR A 482 11.18 0.85 -27.30
N LEU A 483 10.34 1.60 -28.01
CA LEU A 483 10.00 2.99 -27.63
C LEU A 483 9.39 3.05 -26.22
N CYS A 484 8.44 2.15 -25.91
CA CYS A 484 7.89 2.02 -24.56
C CYS A 484 8.97 1.67 -23.53
N GLY A 485 9.96 0.84 -23.90
CA GLY A 485 11.09 0.51 -23.05
C GLY A 485 11.96 1.74 -22.72
N LEU A 486 12.23 2.60 -23.71
CA LEU A 486 12.94 3.86 -23.48
C LEU A 486 12.15 4.79 -22.57
N GLY A 487 10.84 4.92 -22.80
CA GLY A 487 9.95 5.67 -21.91
C GLY A 487 9.92 5.10 -20.48
N ALA A 488 9.95 3.78 -20.34
CA ALA A 488 10.02 3.11 -19.05
C ALA A 488 11.31 3.43 -18.29
N VAL A 489 12.46 3.48 -18.97
CA VAL A 489 13.74 3.87 -18.35
C VAL A 489 13.66 5.29 -17.80
N VAL A 490 13.10 6.23 -18.56
CA VAL A 490 12.89 7.62 -18.11
C VAL A 490 11.97 7.65 -16.88
N ASN A 491 10.86 6.92 -16.91
CA ASN A 491 9.93 6.84 -15.77
C ASN A 491 10.59 6.26 -14.52
N ILE A 492 11.37 5.18 -14.66
CA ILE A 492 12.07 4.55 -13.53
C ILE A 492 13.08 5.53 -12.94
N TRP A 493 13.90 6.20 -13.76
CA TRP A 493 14.84 7.21 -13.29
C TRP A 493 14.14 8.36 -12.55
N MET A 494 13.06 8.93 -13.13
CA MET A 494 12.30 10.00 -12.49
C MET A 494 11.73 9.58 -11.14
N MET A 495 11.12 8.39 -11.08
CA MET A 495 10.55 7.84 -9.83
C MET A 495 11.64 7.53 -8.80
N MET A 496 12.77 6.97 -9.21
CA MET A 496 13.90 6.72 -8.31
C MET A 496 14.43 8.03 -7.73
N ILE A 497 14.75 9.01 -8.58
CA ILE A 497 15.29 10.31 -8.16
C ILE A 497 14.32 11.01 -7.20
N ALA A 498 13.01 11.04 -7.52
CA ALA A 498 12.00 11.64 -6.64
C ALA A 498 12.03 11.04 -5.23
N ASN A 499 12.14 9.72 -5.14
CA ASN A 499 12.12 9.00 -3.87
C ASN A 499 13.47 9.05 -3.13
N LEU A 500 14.60 9.16 -3.85
CA LEU A 500 15.91 9.37 -3.23
C LEU A 500 15.99 10.71 -2.51
N VAL A 501 15.44 11.78 -3.11
CA VAL A 501 15.35 13.11 -2.47
C VAL A 501 14.52 13.06 -1.19
N GLY A 502 13.37 12.37 -1.23
CA GLY A 502 12.41 12.34 -0.12
C GLY A 502 12.81 11.41 1.03
N PHE A 503 13.35 10.22 0.72
CA PHE A 503 13.40 9.11 1.67
C PHE A 503 14.76 8.42 1.82
N CYS A 504 15.79 8.83 1.07
CA CYS A 504 17.10 8.19 1.14
C CYS A 504 18.25 9.21 1.30
N LEU A 505 18.71 9.81 0.20
CA LEU A 505 19.92 10.63 0.17
C LEU A 505 19.67 12.09 0.59
N GLY A 506 18.40 12.51 0.61
CA GLY A 506 18.04 13.90 0.78
C GLY A 506 18.35 14.73 -0.48
N LYS A 507 18.11 16.04 -0.39
CA LYS A 507 18.38 16.99 -1.49
C LYS A 507 19.86 16.96 -1.89
N ASP A 508 20.75 17.17 -0.92
CA ASP A 508 22.18 17.36 -1.19
C ASP A 508 22.84 16.08 -1.71
N GLY A 509 22.55 14.92 -1.11
CA GLY A 509 23.07 13.64 -1.57
C GLY A 509 22.57 13.24 -2.95
N THR A 510 21.32 13.59 -3.29
CA THR A 510 20.80 13.33 -4.65
C THR A 510 21.42 14.27 -5.68
N ILE A 511 21.63 15.55 -5.34
CA ILE A 511 22.33 16.49 -6.22
C ILE A 511 23.77 16.03 -6.45
N GLN A 512 24.45 15.57 -5.41
CA GLN A 512 25.80 15.01 -5.50
C GLN A 512 25.82 13.81 -6.46
N LEU A 513 24.91 12.84 -6.26
CA LEU A 513 24.80 11.68 -7.16
C LEU A 513 24.60 12.10 -8.61
N ILE A 514 23.66 13.01 -8.89
CA ILE A 514 23.40 13.50 -10.25
C ILE A 514 24.64 14.21 -10.82
N CYS A 515 25.31 15.04 -10.03
CA CYS A 515 26.52 15.72 -10.46
C CYS A 515 27.63 14.73 -10.81
N GLU A 516 27.90 13.75 -9.94
CA GLU A 516 28.92 12.73 -10.15
C GLU A 516 28.61 11.84 -11.37
N MET A 517 27.33 11.53 -11.60
CA MET A 517 26.86 10.78 -12.76
C MET A 517 27.21 11.45 -14.10
N PHE A 518 27.25 12.78 -14.17
CA PHE A 518 27.49 13.48 -15.44
C PHE A 518 28.85 14.18 -15.54
N LYS A 519 29.56 14.38 -14.42
CA LYS A 519 30.87 15.05 -14.40
C LYS A 519 32.06 14.10 -14.58
N SER A 520 31.88 12.80 -14.32
CA SER A 520 32.96 11.81 -14.37
C SER A 520 32.74 10.77 -15.48
N VAL A 521 33.82 10.28 -16.08
CA VAL A 521 33.76 9.21 -17.10
C VAL A 521 33.13 7.93 -16.50
N SER A 522 33.46 7.62 -15.24
CA SER A 522 32.87 6.51 -14.50
C SER A 522 31.37 6.72 -14.27
N GLY A 523 30.94 7.93 -13.94
CA GLY A 523 29.54 8.31 -13.79
C GLY A 523 28.74 8.17 -15.09
N VAL A 524 29.28 8.66 -16.21
CA VAL A 524 28.63 8.57 -17.52
C VAL A 524 28.52 7.12 -17.96
N THR A 525 29.59 6.33 -17.76
CA THR A 525 29.59 4.89 -18.00
C THR A 525 28.51 4.20 -17.16
N PHE A 526 28.43 4.52 -15.87
CA PHE A 526 27.39 4.01 -14.98
C PHE A 526 25.99 4.38 -15.48
N PHE A 527 25.74 5.62 -15.90
CA PHE A 527 24.44 6.05 -16.40
C PHE A 527 24.02 5.27 -17.66
N ILE A 528 24.94 5.08 -18.61
CA ILE A 528 24.67 4.33 -19.85
C ILE A 528 24.39 2.86 -19.54
N VAL A 529 25.26 2.21 -18.76
CA VAL A 529 25.12 0.79 -18.40
C VAL A 529 23.86 0.55 -17.58
N SER A 530 23.55 1.43 -16.63
CA SER A 530 22.33 1.33 -15.82
C SER A 530 21.09 1.57 -16.65
N SER A 531 21.08 2.56 -17.54
CA SER A 531 19.95 2.81 -18.43
C SER A 531 19.69 1.63 -19.37
N PHE A 532 20.74 0.99 -19.88
CA PHE A 532 20.62 -0.24 -20.66
C PHE A 532 20.09 -1.41 -19.81
N THR A 533 20.58 -1.56 -18.57
CA THR A 533 20.11 -2.61 -17.65
C THR A 533 18.63 -2.41 -17.28
N LEU A 534 18.23 -1.17 -17.01
CA LEU A 534 16.83 -0.80 -16.76
C LEU A 534 15.96 -1.04 -18.00
N PHE A 535 16.48 -0.77 -19.19
CA PHE A 535 15.78 -1.07 -20.44
C PHE A 535 15.51 -2.57 -20.55
N VAL A 536 16.52 -3.40 -20.33
CA VAL A 536 16.39 -4.87 -20.33
C VAL A 536 15.38 -5.32 -19.27
N GLY A 537 15.46 -4.76 -18.06
CA GLY A 537 14.47 -4.97 -17.00
C GLY A 537 13.04 -4.64 -17.45
N SER A 538 12.84 -3.52 -18.15
CA SER A 538 11.53 -3.13 -18.67
C SER A 538 11.00 -4.11 -19.71
N GLN A 539 11.85 -4.66 -20.58
CA GLN A 539 11.44 -5.67 -21.56
C GLN A 539 10.99 -6.97 -20.89
N VAL A 540 11.70 -7.40 -19.84
CA VAL A 540 11.28 -8.55 -19.03
C VAL A 540 9.94 -8.28 -18.34
N MET A 541 9.74 -7.09 -17.78
CA MET A 541 8.46 -6.70 -17.19
C MET A 541 7.32 -6.68 -18.22
N PHE A 542 7.56 -6.23 -19.46
CA PHE A 542 6.55 -6.27 -20.52
C PHE A 542 6.13 -7.70 -20.85
N GLU A 543 7.08 -8.63 -20.97
CA GLU A 543 6.76 -10.04 -21.24
C GLU A 543 6.06 -10.70 -20.05
N LEU A 544 6.35 -10.30 -18.81
CA LEU A 544 5.56 -10.71 -17.64
C LEU A 544 4.11 -10.24 -17.76
N ARG A 545 3.86 -8.98 -18.17
CA ARG A 545 2.49 -8.47 -18.40
C ARG A 545 1.78 -9.20 -19.54
N GLU A 546 2.47 -9.51 -20.64
CA GLU A 546 1.89 -10.33 -21.71
C GLU A 546 1.60 -11.76 -21.23
N GLY A 547 2.42 -12.32 -20.34
CA GLY A 547 2.19 -13.59 -19.68
C GLY A 547 0.92 -13.61 -18.81
N GLU A 548 0.68 -12.53 -18.08
CA GLU A 548 -0.56 -12.32 -17.32
C GLU A 548 -1.77 -12.25 -18.26
N LYS A 549 -1.70 -11.47 -19.34
CA LYS A 549 -2.78 -11.40 -20.35
C LYS A 549 -3.08 -12.75 -20.99
N ARG A 550 -2.05 -13.54 -21.34
CA ARG A 550 -2.23 -14.92 -21.86
C ARG A 550 -2.93 -15.83 -20.86
N SER A 551 -2.75 -15.56 -19.56
CA SER A 551 -3.42 -16.25 -18.46
C SER A 551 -4.79 -15.69 -18.12
N GLY A 552 -5.28 -14.68 -18.87
CA GLY A 552 -6.58 -14.02 -18.64
C GLY A 552 -6.59 -13.03 -17.47
N ILE A 553 -5.41 -12.59 -17.02
CA ILE A 553 -5.25 -11.66 -15.90
C ILE A 553 -4.96 -10.26 -16.46
N ASP A 554 -5.79 -9.28 -16.08
CA ASP A 554 -5.54 -7.85 -16.33
C ASP A 554 -5.75 -7.07 -15.03
N VAL A 555 -4.64 -6.71 -14.39
CA VAL A 555 -4.65 -5.92 -13.15
C VAL A 555 -4.59 -4.42 -13.42
N ARG A 556 -4.46 -3.98 -14.68
CA ARG A 556 -4.32 -2.58 -15.12
C ARG A 556 -3.20 -1.82 -14.40
N CYS A 557 -2.15 -2.53 -13.99
CA CYS A 557 -0.93 -2.03 -13.32
C CYS A 557 0.26 -2.96 -13.59
#